data_AF-A0A6A1XF02-F1
#
_entry.id   AF-A0A6A1XF02-F1
#
_cell.length_a   1.000
_cell.length_b   1.000
_cell.length_c   1.000
_cell.angle_alpha   90.00
_cell.angle_beta   90.00
_cell.angle_gamma   90.00
#
_symmetry.space_group_name_H-M   'P 1'
#
loop_
_entity.id
_entity.type
_entity.pdbx_description
1 polymer ?
#
loop_
_entity_poly.entity_id
_entity_poly.type
_entity_poly.pdbx_seq_one_letter_code
_entity_poly.pdbx_strand_id
1 'polypeptide(L)' 'MLSLHPSARPVVSKGPVIIGKNVWVGEKATILPGVTIGDGAVVAANSVVNKDIPPFSVVAGVPAIVVKSDHFLADDK' A
#
# COMPACT_ATOMS: atom_id res chain seq x y z
N MET A 1 11.00 12.35 -23.41
CA MET A 1 10.00 12.10 -22.34
C MET A 1 9.44 13.39 -21.73
N LEU A 2 10.20 14.48 -21.64
CA LEU A 2 9.70 15.80 -21.17
C LEU A 2 8.98 16.64 -22.25
N SER A 3 8.98 16.22 -23.53
CA SER A 3 8.39 16.96 -24.66
C SER A 3 6.86 16.89 -24.76
N LEU A 4 6.21 15.98 -24.03
CA LEU A 4 4.76 15.86 -23.97
C LEU A 4 4.23 16.62 -22.74
N HIS A 5 3.24 17.50 -22.98
CA HIS A 5 2.50 18.18 -21.92
C HIS A 5 1.96 17.14 -20.92
N PRO A 6 2.02 17.37 -19.59
CA PRO A 6 1.61 16.38 -18.59
C PRO A 6 0.23 15.76 -18.83
N SER A 7 -0.76 16.53 -19.28
CA SER A 7 -2.10 16.03 -19.60
C SER A 7 -2.17 15.13 -20.84
N ALA A 8 -1.17 15.21 -21.72
CA ALA A 8 -1.08 14.42 -22.95
C ALA A 8 -0.23 13.15 -22.78
N ARG A 9 0.29 12.90 -21.57
CA ARG A 9 1.07 11.68 -21.29
C ARG A 9 0.10 10.50 -21.15
N PRO A 10 0.40 9.35 -21.76
CA PRO A 10 -0.44 8.18 -21.59
C PRO A 10 -0.46 7.75 -20.12
N VAL A 11 -1.66 7.46 -19.60
CA VAL A 11 -1.82 6.88 -18.27
C VAL A 11 -1.40 5.42 -18.35
N VAL A 12 -0.37 5.05 -17.60
CA VAL A 12 0.17 3.69 -17.55
C VAL A 12 -0.07 3.09 -16.17
N SER A 13 -0.48 1.82 -16.15
CA SER A 13 -0.61 1.02 -14.95
C SER A 13 0.40 -0.13 -15.00
N LYS A 14 1.05 -0.44 -13.88
CA LYS A 14 1.94 -1.60 -13.75
C LYS A 14 1.18 -2.92 -13.45
N GLY A 15 -0.16 -2.86 -13.39
CA GLY A 15 -1.00 -4.01 -13.07
C GLY A 15 -2.05 -3.70 -12.01
N PRO A 16 -2.86 -4.71 -11.62
CA PRO A 16 -3.87 -4.55 -10.57
C PRO A 16 -3.21 -4.27 -9.22
N VAL A 17 -3.97 -3.64 -8.32
CA VAL A 17 -3.68 -3.65 -6.89
C VAL A 17 -4.43 -4.83 -6.29
N ILE A 18 -3.71 -5.69 -5.56
CA ILE A 18 -4.29 -6.87 -4.90
C ILE A 18 -4.31 -6.60 -3.40
N ILE A 19 -5.50 -6.60 -2.80
CA ILE A 19 -5.68 -6.42 -1.35
C ILE A 19 -6.13 -7.76 -0.77
N GLY A 20 -5.33 -8.29 0.17
CA GLY A 20 -5.63 -9.51 0.90
C GLY A 20 -6.83 -9.41 1.83
N LYS A 21 -7.12 -10.51 2.52
CA LYS A 21 -8.19 -10.60 3.52
C LYS A 21 -7.82 -9.82 4.77
N ASN A 22 -8.82 -9.22 5.44
CA ASN A 22 -8.67 -8.54 6.72
C ASN A 22 -7.61 -7.40 6.72
N VAL A 23 -7.40 -6.74 5.58
CA VAL A 23 -6.51 -5.59 5.47
C VAL A 23 -7.23 -4.33 5.96
N TRP A 24 -6.56 -3.52 6.76
CA TRP A 24 -7.03 -2.18 7.13
C TRP A 24 -6.25 -1.11 6.36
N VAL A 25 -6.95 -0.29 5.58
CA VAL A 25 -6.36 0.84 4.85
C VAL A 25 -6.78 2.15 5.51
N GLY A 26 -5.81 2.87 6.04
CA GLY A 26 -6.01 4.18 6.66
C GLY A 26 -6.41 5.25 5.65
N GLU A 27 -7.08 6.28 6.14
CA GLU A 27 -7.58 7.39 5.32
C GLU A 27 -6.45 8.04 4.49
N LYS A 28 -6.75 8.39 3.24
CA LYS A 28 -5.81 9.05 2.30
C LYS A 28 -4.53 8.25 1.96
N ALA A 29 -4.46 6.98 2.32
CA ALA A 29 -3.39 6.12 1.82
C ALA A 29 -3.51 5.96 0.29
N THR A 30 -2.36 5.97 -0.40
CA THR A 30 -2.24 5.76 -1.85
C THR A 30 -1.46 4.47 -2.09
N ILE A 31 -2.04 3.54 -2.84
CA ILE A 31 -1.39 2.28 -3.22
C ILE A 31 -1.06 2.34 -4.72
N LEU A 32 0.21 2.20 -5.06
CA LEU A 32 0.65 2.30 -6.46
C LEU A 32 0.25 1.05 -7.26
N PRO A 33 0.06 1.18 -8.59
CA PRO A 33 -0.28 0.05 -9.45
C PRO A 33 0.73 -1.10 -9.36
N GLY A 34 0.22 -2.34 -9.41
CA GLY A 34 1.01 -3.57 -9.35
C GLY A 34 1.42 -4.03 -7.95
N VAL A 35 0.96 -3.35 -6.89
CA VAL A 35 1.26 -3.73 -5.50
C VAL A 35 0.28 -4.79 -4.99
N THR A 36 0.83 -5.78 -4.27
CA THR A 36 0.08 -6.75 -3.46
C THR A 36 0.22 -6.44 -1.98
N ILE A 37 -0.91 -6.35 -1.27
CA ILE A 37 -0.98 -6.21 0.18
C ILE A 37 -1.39 -7.55 0.78
N GLY A 38 -0.49 -8.13 1.58
CA GLY A 38 -0.73 -9.41 2.26
C GLY A 38 -1.86 -9.36 3.29
N ASP A 39 -2.43 -10.53 3.57
CA ASP A 39 -3.54 -10.70 4.52
C ASP A 39 -3.23 -10.11 5.90
N GLY A 40 -4.22 -9.48 6.53
CA GLY A 40 -4.09 -8.93 7.89
C GLY A 40 -3.15 -7.72 8.01
N ALA A 41 -2.67 -7.15 6.91
CA ALA A 41 -1.81 -5.98 6.94
C ALA A 41 -2.58 -4.69 7.27
N VAL A 42 -1.88 -3.71 7.84
CA VAL A 42 -2.40 -2.38 8.16
C VAL A 42 -1.58 -1.32 7.42
N VAL A 43 -2.24 -0.48 6.63
CA VAL A 43 -1.64 0.68 5.97
C VAL A 43 -2.04 1.93 6.74
N ALA A 44 -1.09 2.64 7.35
CA ALA A 44 -1.37 3.85 8.10
C ALA A 44 -1.90 4.99 7.20
N ALA A 45 -2.63 5.94 7.78
CA ALA A 45 -3.17 7.08 7.07
C ALA A 45 -2.08 7.90 6.34
N ASN A 46 -2.44 8.49 5.19
CA ASN A 46 -1.55 9.25 4.30
C ASN A 46 -0.29 8.50 3.79
N SER A 47 -0.24 7.17 3.87
CA SER A 47 0.92 6.41 3.39
C SER A 47 0.94 6.26 1.86
N VAL A 48 2.13 6.18 1.25
CA VAL A 48 2.30 5.87 -0.19
C VAL A 48 3.00 4.53 -0.34
N VAL A 49 2.23 3.51 -0.70
CA VAL A 49 2.70 2.13 -0.85
C VAL A 49 3.22 1.92 -2.27
N ASN A 50 4.54 1.76 -2.41
CA ASN A 50 5.21 1.61 -3.71
C ASN A 50 5.86 0.23 -3.94
N LYS A 51 5.68 -0.70 -3.00
CA LYS A 51 6.18 -2.08 -3.02
C LYS A 51 5.16 -2.99 -2.33
N ASP A 52 5.28 -4.30 -2.58
CA ASP A 52 4.44 -5.30 -1.92
C ASP A 52 4.60 -5.28 -0.40
N ILE A 53 3.50 -5.52 0.29
CA ILE A 53 3.42 -5.49 1.75
C ILE A 53 3.24 -6.91 2.29
N PRO A 54 4.10 -7.38 3.20
CA PRO A 54 3.97 -8.70 3.78
C PRO A 54 2.69 -8.82 4.63
N PRO A 55 2.11 -10.04 4.74
CA PRO A 55 0.95 -10.27 5.61
C PRO A 55 1.26 -9.96 7.07
N PHE A 56 0.23 -9.62 7.86
CA PHE A 56 0.31 -9.32 9.29
C PHE A 56 1.36 -8.25 9.66
N SER A 57 1.56 -7.27 8.78
CA SER A 57 2.49 -6.16 9.00
C SER A 57 1.77 -4.82 9.07
N VAL A 58 2.36 -3.87 9.78
CA VAL A 58 1.91 -2.46 9.78
C VAL A 58 2.91 -1.66 8.96
N VAL A 59 2.42 -0.89 8.00
CA VAL A 59 3.24 0.00 7.17
C VAL A 59 2.81 1.45 7.29
N ALA A 60 3.78 2.38 7.24
CA ALA A 60 3.52 3.81 7.32
C ALA A 60 4.54 4.63 6.52
N GLY A 61 4.13 5.83 6.08
CA GLY A 61 5.03 6.85 5.51
C GLY A 61 4.97 7.00 3.98
N VAL A 62 5.83 7.89 3.47
CA VAL A 62 5.97 8.21 2.04
C VAL A 62 7.46 8.22 1.69
N PRO A 63 8.03 7.13 1.16
CA PRO A 63 7.37 5.85 0.85
C PRO A 63 7.01 5.05 2.11
N ALA A 64 5.98 4.21 2.01
CA ALA A 64 5.55 3.35 3.11
C ALA A 64 6.62 2.29 3.40
N ILE A 65 6.98 2.16 4.68
CA ILE A 65 7.90 1.12 5.19
C ILE A 65 7.22 0.32 6.29
N VAL A 66 7.67 -0.93 6.48
CA VAL A 66 7.20 -1.76 7.60
C VAL A 66 7.68 -1.14 8.91
N VAL A 67 6.73 -0.80 9.78
CA VAL A 67 6.97 -0.25 11.12
C VAL A 67 6.71 -1.28 12.22
N LYS A 68 6.00 -2.38 11.91
CA LYS A 68 5.69 -3.45 12.84
C LYS A 68 5.44 -4.77 12.09
N SER A 69 5.91 -5.90 12.62
CA SER A 69 5.98 -7.19 11.91
C SER A 69 5.61 -8.40 12.77
N ASP A 70 4.62 -8.27 13.66
CA ASP A 70 4.20 -9.32 14.60
C ASP A 70 2.70 -9.61 14.44
N HIS A 71 2.25 -10.77 14.92
CA HIS A 71 0.82 -11.12 14.89
C HIS A 71 0.01 -10.25 15.87
N PHE A 72 -0.39 -9.05 15.46
CA PHE A 72 -1.17 -8.11 16.28
C PHE A 72 -2.63 -8.51 16.50
N LEU A 73 -3.05 -9.67 16.00
CA LEU A 73 -4.41 -10.21 16.11
C LEU A 73 -4.57 -11.23 17.25
N ALA A 74 -3.61 -11.33 18.16
CA ALA A 74 -3.75 -12.07 19.41
C ALA A 74 -3.64 -11.07 20.56
N ASP A 75 -4.76 -10.40 20.87
CA ASP A 75 -5.13 -9.95 22.20
C ASP A 75 -6.46 -9.18 22.06
N ASP A 76 -7.55 -9.96 21.89
CA ASP A 76 -8.90 -9.47 22.17
C ASP A 76 -8.95 -9.17 23.68
N LYS A 77 -8.71 -7.91 24.05
CA LYS A 77 -9.07 -7.38 25.37
C LYS A 77 -10.51 -6.91 25.39
#